data_AF-A0A818DFZ3-F1
#
_entry.id   AF-A0A818DFZ3-F1
#
_cell.length_a   1.000
_cell.length_b   1.000
_cell.length_c   1.000
_cell.angle_alpha   90.00
_cell.angle_beta   90.00
_cell.angle_gamma   90.00
#
_symmetry.space_group_name_H-M   'P 1'
#
loop_
_entity.id
_entity.type
_entity.pdbx_description
1 polymer ?
#
loop_
_entity_poly.entity_id
_entity_poly.type
_entity_poly.pdbx_seq_one_letter_code
_entity_poly.pdbx_strand_id
1 'polypeptide(L)'
;MMSFDNSFQDPIIPVEKSQILHGGLTVFTAAIFITGEMAGTGLLALPKAMDQAGWYGLISTFVLCVLSGYSGIKLGDCWTMLREMNPVYSEEGSRSPFQVIATEGAGRVGKYVLIFVIYFQLLGARSIH
;
A
#
# COMPACT_ATOMS: atom_id res chain seq x y z
N MET A 1 5.97 1.58 -33.62
CA MET A 1 5.82 2.75 -32.74
C MET A 1 4.79 2.37 -31.70
N MET A 2 5.24 2.29 -30.44
CA MET A 2 4.65 1.52 -29.35
C MET A 2 3.15 1.77 -29.15
N SER A 3 2.39 0.67 -29.21
CA SER A 3 1.02 0.57 -28.73
C SER A 3 0.96 1.07 -27.29
N PHE A 4 0.49 2.30 -27.15
CA PHE A 4 -0.05 2.83 -25.90
C PHE A 4 -1.32 2.01 -25.64
N ASP A 5 -1.11 0.92 -24.91
CA ASP A 5 -2.12 -0.04 -24.52
C ASP A 5 -3.23 0.67 -23.75
N ASN A 6 -4.44 0.62 -24.32
CA ASN A 6 -5.67 1.24 -23.84
C ASN A 6 -6.25 0.51 -22.61
N SER A 7 -5.42 -0.08 -21.76
CA SER A 7 -5.83 -0.66 -20.47
C SER A 7 -5.93 0.38 -19.35
N PHE A 8 -5.77 1.67 -19.64
CA PHE A 8 -6.05 2.74 -18.66
C PHE A 8 -7.50 3.25 -18.75
N GLN A 9 -8.23 2.83 -19.78
CA GLN A 9 -9.69 2.82 -19.76
C GLN A 9 -10.14 1.47 -19.20
N ASP A 10 -9.70 1.14 -17.98
CA ASP A 10 -10.42 0.14 -17.22
C ASP A 10 -11.86 0.61 -17.15
N PRO A 11 -12.85 -0.26 -17.44
CA PRO A 11 -14.25 0.08 -17.26
C PRO A 11 -14.42 0.66 -15.85
N ILE A 12 -15.51 1.40 -15.63
CA ILE A 12 -16.12 1.41 -14.31
C ILE A 12 -16.32 -0.07 -13.99
N ILE A 13 -15.33 -0.71 -13.36
CA ILE A 13 -15.51 -1.89 -12.55
C ILE A 13 -16.67 -1.39 -11.72
N PRO A 14 -17.90 -1.92 -11.88
CA PRO A 14 -18.90 -1.67 -10.87
C PRO A 14 -18.15 -2.09 -9.62
N VAL A 15 -17.76 -1.11 -8.82
CA VAL A 15 -17.30 -1.29 -7.47
C VAL A 15 -18.46 -2.07 -6.94
N GLU A 16 -18.37 -3.40 -6.99
CA GLU A 16 -19.26 -4.30 -6.31
C GLU A 16 -19.27 -3.65 -4.96
N LYS A 17 -20.39 -2.97 -4.67
CA LYS A 17 -20.53 -2.19 -3.46
C LYS A 17 -20.03 -3.17 -2.44
N SER A 18 -18.91 -2.86 -1.79
CA SER A 18 -18.52 -3.62 -0.63
C SER A 18 -19.75 -3.45 0.22
N GLN A 19 -20.60 -4.49 0.21
CA GLN A 19 -21.90 -4.47 0.83
C GLN A 19 -21.55 -3.96 2.20
N ILE A 20 -22.17 -2.84 2.58
CA ILE A 20 -21.96 -2.18 3.85
C ILE A 20 -22.49 -3.18 4.85
N LEU A 21 -21.65 -4.18 5.13
CA LEU A 21 -21.92 -5.29 5.98
C LEU A 21 -21.95 -4.59 7.32
N HIS A 22 -23.15 -4.52 7.88
CA HIS A 22 -23.48 -3.88 9.15
C HIS A 22 -22.78 -4.55 10.36
N GLY A 23 -21.55 -5.00 10.17
CA GLY A 23 -20.56 -5.34 11.19
C GLY A 23 -19.26 -4.70 10.75
N GLY A 24 -19.15 -3.38 10.95
CA GLY A 24 -17.95 -2.63 10.62
C GLY A 24 -16.74 -3.31 11.28
N LEU A 25 -15.78 -3.71 10.45
CA LEU A 25 -14.47 -4.14 10.94
C LEU A 25 -13.90 -2.93 11.68
N THR A 26 -13.97 -2.98 13.02
CA THR A 26 -13.38 -1.95 13.88
C THR A 26 -11.95 -1.72 13.42
N VAL A 27 -11.48 -0.47 13.47
CA VAL A 27 -10.10 -0.08 13.16
C VAL A 27 -9.09 -1.04 13.79
N PHE A 28 -9.44 -1.60 14.96
CA PHE A 28 -8.67 -2.63 15.65
C PHE A 28 -8.54 -3.94 14.86
N THR A 29 -9.63 -4.53 14.37
CA THR A 29 -9.58 -5.78 13.61
C THR A 29 -8.90 -5.58 12.25
N ALA A 30 -9.09 -4.42 11.61
CA ALA A 30 -8.36 -4.05 10.39
C ALA A 30 -6.84 -3.96 10.63
N ALA A 31 -6.43 -3.32 11.73
CA ALA A 31 -5.02 -3.21 12.11
C ALA A 31 -4.38 -4.59 12.35
N ILE A 32 -5.09 -5.50 13.02
CA ILE A 32 -4.62 -6.88 13.23
C ILE A 32 -4.48 -7.63 11.90
N PHE A 33 -5.43 -7.47 10.99
CA PHE A 33 -5.39 -8.15 9.69
C PHE A 33 -4.19 -7.70 8.84
N ILE A 34 -3.96 -6.39 8.76
CA ILE A 34 -2.81 -5.81 8.05
C ILE A 34 -1.50 -6.24 8.71
N THR A 35 -1.42 -6.17 10.04
CA THR A 35 -0.22 -6.61 10.78
C THR A 35 0.02 -8.09 10.59
N GLY A 36 -1.02 -8.93 10.55
CA GLY A 36 -0.92 -10.37 10.35
C GLY A 36 -0.46 -10.76 8.94
N GLU A 37 -0.97 -10.07 7.91
CA GLU A 37 -0.54 -10.28 6.52
C GLU A 37 0.94 -9.92 6.32
N MET A 38 1.35 -8.76 6.84
CA MET A 38 2.73 -8.27 6.76
C MET A 38 3.69 -9.07 7.65
N ALA A 39 3.26 -9.50 8.84
CA ALA A 39 4.05 -10.36 9.73
C ALA A 39 4.22 -11.76 9.16
N GLY A 40 3.27 -12.27 8.37
CA GLY A 40 3.37 -13.58 7.75
C GLY A 40 4.55 -13.64 6.77
N THR A 41 4.41 -12.98 5.63
CA THR A 41 5.39 -13.11 4.53
C THR A 41 6.72 -12.44 4.85
N GLY A 42 6.71 -11.31 5.56
CA GLY A 42 7.91 -10.54 5.88
C GLY A 42 8.76 -11.16 7.00
N LEU A 43 8.13 -11.67 8.07
CA LEU A 43 8.85 -12.17 9.24
C LEU A 43 9.39 -13.59 9.02
N LEU A 44 8.79 -14.41 8.16
CA LEU A 44 9.28 -15.77 7.87
C LEU A 44 10.65 -15.78 7.17
N ALA A 45 10.95 -14.75 6.37
CA ALA A 45 12.25 -14.59 5.73
C ALA A 45 13.32 -14.00 6.68
N LEU A 46 12.87 -13.28 7.72
CA LEU A 46 13.73 -12.60 8.68
C LEU A 46 14.67 -13.52 9.48
N PRO A 47 14.26 -14.66 10.07
CA PRO A 47 15.15 -15.48 10.90
C PRO A 47 16.30 -16.09 10.10
N LYS A 48 16.05 -16.46 8.83
CA LYS A 48 17.12 -16.93 7.94
C LYS A 48 18.09 -15.82 7.56
N ALA A 49 17.60 -14.59 7.38
CA ALA A 49 18.46 -13.42 7.16
C ALA A 49 19.23 -13.01 8.43
N MET A 50 18.63 -13.15 9.62
CA MET A 50 19.27 -12.84 10.91
C MET A 50 20.40 -13.80 11.25
N ASP A 51 20.22 -15.10 10.99
CA ASP A 51 21.26 -16.11 11.17
C ASP A 51 22.50 -15.81 10.30
N GLN A 52 22.28 -15.28 9.10
CA GLN A 52 23.34 -14.87 8.18
C GLN A 52 23.96 -13.50 8.52
N ALA A 53 23.19 -12.58 9.10
CA ALA A 53 23.62 -11.21 9.41
C ALA A 53 24.33 -11.05 10.77
N GLY A 54 24.28 -12.06 11.64
CA GLY A 54 24.86 -11.99 12.99
C GLY A 54 24.27 -10.86 13.84
N TRP A 55 25.05 -10.27 14.75
CA TRP A 55 24.60 -9.20 15.66
C TRP A 55 23.98 -7.98 14.94
N TYR A 56 24.38 -7.70 13.69
CA TYR A 56 23.82 -6.61 12.89
C TYR A 56 22.37 -6.84 12.44
N GLY A 57 21.90 -8.10 12.42
CA GLY A 57 20.52 -8.42 12.03
C GLY A 57 19.47 -7.81 12.97
N LEU A 58 19.76 -7.77 14.27
CA LEU A 58 18.86 -7.17 15.27
C LEU A 58 18.78 -5.65 15.11
N ILE A 59 19.91 -5.00 14.84
CA ILE A 59 20.00 -3.55 14.64
C ILE A 59 19.24 -3.14 13.37
N SER A 60 19.45 -3.84 12.25
CA SER A 60 18.75 -3.55 10.99
C SER A 60 17.24 -3.76 11.09
N THR A 61 16.78 -4.76 11.85
CA THR A 61 15.35 -4.99 12.09
C THR A 61 14.72 -3.80 12.81
N PHE A 62 15.38 -3.27 13.84
CA PHE A 62 14.89 -2.11 14.57
C PHE A 62 14.83 -0.86 13.68
N VAL A 63 15.86 -0.63 12.86
CA VAL A 63 15.92 0.48 11.91
C VAL A 63 14.79 0.38 10.87
N LEU A 64 14.55 -0.79 10.28
CA LEU A 64 13.49 -1.00 9.31
C LEU A 64 12.09 -0.83 9.91
N CYS A 65 11.91 -1.20 11.18
CA CYS A 65 10.66 -0.97 11.91
C CYS A 65 10.38 0.54 12.05
N VAL A 66 11.38 1.32 12.48
CA VAL A 66 11.25 2.78 12.62
C VAL A 66 11.00 3.44 11.26
N LEU A 67 11.72 3.03 10.21
CA LEU A 67 11.55 3.57 8.85
C LEU A 67 10.16 3.25 8.26
N SER A 68 9.66 2.04 8.48
CA SER A 68 8.32 1.63 8.04
C SER A 68 7.24 2.42 8.75
N GLY A 69 7.35 2.57 10.08
CA GLY A 69 6.44 3.40 10.87
C GLY A 69 6.45 4.85 10.43
N TYR A 70 7.64 5.43 10.21
CA TYR A 70 7.79 6.80 9.74
C TYR A 70 7.11 7.02 8.38
N SER A 71 7.32 6.11 7.44
CA SER A 71 6.71 6.17 6.10
C SER A 71 5.19 6.09 6.17
N GLY A 72 4.64 5.24 7.05
CA GLY A 72 3.20 5.13 7.27
C GLY A 72 2.58 6.41 7.84
N ILE A 73 3.24 7.04 8.83
CA ILE A 73 2.77 8.30 9.44
C ILE A 73 2.72 9.42 8.41
N LYS A 74 3.79 9.59 7.62
CA LYS A 74 3.84 10.62 6.58
C LYS A 74 2.76 10.47 5.53
N LEU A 75 2.40 9.23 5.20
CA LEU A 75 1.32 8.95 4.25
C LEU A 75 -0.06 9.27 4.84
N GLY A 76 -0.24 8.98 6.14
CA GLY A 76 -1.44 9.38 6.89
C GLY A 76 -1.61 10.89 6.97
N ASP A 77 -0.54 11.62 7.30
CA ASP A 77 -0.55 13.09 7.38
C ASP A 77 -0.82 13.74 6.01
N CYS A 78 -0.26 13.17 4.94
CA CYS A 78 -0.53 13.65 3.59
C CYS A 78 -2.01 13.44 3.22
N TRP A 79 -2.60 12.31 3.64
CA TRP A 79 -4.00 12.00 3.40
C TRP A 79 -4.96 12.91 4.16
N THR A 80 -4.68 13.22 5.42
CA THR A 80 -5.50 14.14 6.21
C THR A 80 -5.46 15.55 5.63
N MET A 81 -4.28 16.03 5.22
CA MET A 81 -4.14 17.34 4.55
C MET A 81 -4.92 17.41 3.23
N LEU A 82 -4.87 16.35 2.40
CA LEU A 82 -5.61 16.31 1.14
C LEU A 82 -7.13 16.30 1.36
N ARG A 83 -7.59 15.61 2.41
CA ARG A 83 -9.00 15.56 2.81
C ARG A 83 -9.51 16.91 3.30
N GLU A 84 -8.67 17.70 3.96
CA GLU A 84 -9.01 19.06 4.40
C GLU A 84 -9.14 20.05 3.24
N MET A 85 -8.33 19.88 2.17
CA MET A 85 -8.32 20.80 1.03
C MET A 85 -9.49 20.61 0.05
N ASN A 86 -10.07 19.41 -0.05
CA ASN A 86 -11.10 19.13 -1.04
C ASN A 86 -12.24 18.26 -0.46
N PRO A 87 -13.43 18.82 -0.17
CA PRO A 87 -14.51 18.11 0.50
C PRO A 87 -15.11 16.96 -0.34
N VAL A 88 -14.87 16.97 -1.66
CA VAL A 88 -15.33 15.94 -2.61
C VAL A 88 -14.74 14.55 -2.31
N TYR A 89 -13.54 14.46 -1.74
CA TYR A 89 -12.90 13.19 -1.37
C TYR A 89 -13.27 12.67 0.03
N SER A 90 -14.04 13.46 0.81
CA SER A 90 -14.34 13.13 2.20
C SER A 90 -15.62 12.28 2.36
N GLU A 91 -16.61 12.46 1.48
CA GLU A 91 -17.87 11.71 1.45
C GLU A 91 -17.80 10.41 0.65
N GLU A 92 -17.07 10.42 -0.47
CA GLU A 92 -16.81 9.22 -1.25
C GLU A 92 -15.54 8.57 -0.73
N GLY A 93 -15.70 7.48 0.03
CA GLY A 93 -14.61 6.60 0.43
C GLY A 93 -13.89 6.07 -0.81
N SER A 94 -12.95 6.86 -1.33
CA SER A 94 -12.26 6.60 -2.58
C SER A 94 -11.51 5.29 -2.45
N ARG A 95 -11.87 4.33 -3.32
CA ARG A 95 -11.38 2.95 -3.32
C ARG A 95 -9.89 2.83 -3.69
N SER A 96 -9.19 3.95 -3.90
CA SER A 96 -7.77 4.00 -4.28
C SER A 96 -7.04 5.23 -3.69
N PRO A 97 -7.01 5.37 -2.35
CA PRO A 97 -6.40 6.54 -1.68
C PRO A 97 -4.96 6.76 -2.13
N PHE A 98 -4.19 5.69 -2.29
CA PHE A 98 -2.79 5.74 -2.73
C PHE A 98 -2.60 6.30 -4.14
N GLN A 99 -3.51 6.01 -5.08
CA GLN A 99 -3.38 6.54 -6.44
C GLN A 99 -3.68 8.04 -6.49
N VAL A 100 -4.64 8.49 -5.68
CA VAL A 100 -4.98 9.91 -5.55
C VAL A 100 -3.85 10.68 -4.87
N ILE A 101 -3.31 10.16 -3.76
CA ILE A 101 -2.15 10.75 -3.08
C ILE A 101 -0.96 10.88 -4.04
N ALA A 102 -0.74 9.88 -4.90
CA ALA A 102 0.35 9.89 -5.85
C ALA A 102 0.17 10.90 -6.99
N THR A 103 -1.06 11.05 -7.50
CA THR A 103 -1.34 12.03 -8.56
C THR A 103 -1.26 13.45 -8.05
N GLU A 104 -1.73 13.70 -6.83
CA GLU A 104 -1.73 15.03 -6.21
C GLU A 104 -0.35 15.41 -5.65
N GLY A 105 0.36 14.46 -5.02
CA GLY A 105 1.65 14.72 -4.38
C GLY A 105 2.88 14.63 -5.30
N ALA A 106 2.87 13.74 -6.30
CA ALA A 106 4.02 13.48 -7.18
C ALA A 106 3.68 13.64 -8.68
N GLY A 107 2.47 14.13 -9.00
CA GLY A 107 2.03 14.36 -10.35
C GLY A 107 1.83 13.08 -11.17
N ARG A 108 1.76 13.26 -12.49
CA ARG A 108 1.46 12.16 -13.44
C ARG A 108 2.55 11.07 -13.45
N VAL A 109 3.80 11.43 -13.16
CA VAL A 109 4.94 10.50 -13.11
C VAL A 109 4.88 9.61 -11.87
N GLY A 110 4.52 10.15 -10.70
CA GLY A 110 4.45 9.38 -9.45
C GLY A 110 3.46 8.22 -9.52
N LYS A 111 2.32 8.42 -10.18
CA LYS A 111 1.34 7.35 -10.42
C LYS A 111 1.91 6.19 -11.24
N TYR A 112 2.62 6.47 -12.33
CA TYR A 112 3.20 5.40 -13.16
C TYR A 112 4.27 4.60 -12.41
N VAL A 113 5.10 5.26 -11.60
CA VAL A 113 6.10 4.59 -10.76
C VAL A 113 5.45 3.66 -9.73
N LEU A 114 4.37 4.10 -9.07
CA LEU A 114 3.65 3.27 -8.11
C LEU A 114 2.97 2.06 -8.76
N ILE A 115 2.34 2.26 -9.91
CA ILE A 115 1.74 1.17 -10.67
C ILE A 115 2.82 0.15 -11.07
N PHE A 116 3.95 0.65 -11.56
CA PHE A 116 5.09 -0.19 -11.95
C PHE A 116 5.63 -1.02 -10.77
N VAL A 117 5.81 -0.43 -9.58
CA VAL A 117 6.32 -1.18 -8.42
C VAL A 117 5.34 -2.25 -7.94
N ILE A 118 4.03 -1.97 -7.98
CA ILE A 118 3.00 -2.95 -7.60
C ILE A 118 3.00 -4.12 -8.59
N TYR A 119 3.07 -3.85 -9.89
CA TYR A 119 3.19 -4.90 -10.90
C TYR A 119 4.46 -5.73 -10.69
N PHE A 120 5.58 -5.09 -10.39
CA PHE A 120 6.83 -5.79 -10.10
C PHE A 120 6.71 -6.70 -8.87
N GLN A 121 6.10 -6.21 -7.78
CA GLN A 121 5.85 -6.98 -6.56
C GLN A 121 4.93 -8.19 -6.84
N LEU A 122 3.88 -8.00 -7.65
CA LEU A 122 2.94 -9.07 -8.02
C LEU A 122 3.59 -10.11 -8.92
N LEU A 123 4.46 -9.70 -9.85
CA LEU A 123 5.23 -10.62 -10.69
C LEU A 123 6.17 -11.47 -9.84
N GLY A 124 6.85 -10.87 -8.86
CA GLY A 124 7.73 -11.57 -7.93
C GLY A 124 6.99 -12.61 -7.08
N ALA A 125 5.81 -12.27 -6.57
CA ALA A 125 4.96 -13.22 -5.85
C ALA A 125 4.44 -14.36 -6.75
N ARG A 126 4.18 -14.07 -8.03
CA ARG A 126 3.65 -15.03 -9.01
C ARG A 126 4.72 -15.93 -9.64
N SER A 127 5.98 -15.48 -9.71
CA SER A 127 7.07 -16.22 -10.38
C SER A 127 7.61 -17.43 -9.61
N ILE A 128 7.10 -17.69 -8.40
CA ILE A 128 7.56 -18.77 -7.51
C ILE A 128 6.70 -20.06 -7.70
N HIS A 129 6.06 -20.20 -8.85
CA HIS A 129 5.25 -21.36 -9.25
C HIS A 129 5.68 -21.83 -10.65
#